data_AF-A0A645FQ72-F1
#
_entry.id   AF-A0A645FQ72-F1
#
_cell.length_a   1.000
_cell.length_b   1.000
_cell.length_c   1.000
_cell.angle_alpha   90.00
_cell.angle_beta   90.00
_cell.angle_gamma   90.00
#
_symmetry.space_group_name_H-M   'P 1'
#
loop_
_entity.id
_entity.type
_entity.pdbx_description
1 polymer ?
#
loop_
_entity_poly.entity_id
_entity_poly.type
_entity_poly.pdbx_seq_one_letter_code
_entity_poly.pdbx_strand_id
1 'polypeptide(L)' 'MTIEHSLYGQLSGRLNITSRYDVDLFLDKIQNSADLPLSILTEGVHLHKIGCRDENTYELIKQTLESKNILIK' A
#
# COMPACT_ATOMS: atom_id res chain seq x y z
N MET A 1 4.10 2.85 -2.64
CA MET A 1 3.03 2.25 -3.45
C MET A 1 3.40 2.43 -4.91
N THR A 2 3.19 1.39 -5.70
CA THR A 2 3.54 1.37 -7.12
C THR A 2 2.43 0.71 -7.91
N ILE A 3 2.08 1.31 -9.05
CA ILE A 3 1.11 0.77 -10.03
C ILE A 3 1.71 0.81 -11.43
N GLU A 4 1.16 0.00 -12.33
CA GLU A 4 1.44 0.04 -13.77
C GLU A 4 0.32 0.76 -14.50
N HIS A 5 0.67 1.68 -15.38
CA HIS A 5 -0.25 2.44 -16.23
C HIS A 5 0.18 2.32 -17.69
N SER A 6 -0.76 1.98 -18.58
CA SER A 6 -0.47 1.71 -20.00
C SER A 6 0.18 2.90 -20.74
N LEU A 7 -0.13 4.13 -20.35
CA LEU A 7 0.41 5.34 -20.97
C LEU A 7 1.69 5.87 -20.28
N TYR A 8 1.80 5.72 -18.95
CA TYR A 8 2.85 6.37 -18.16
C TYR A 8 3.90 5.39 -17.62
N GLY A 9 3.71 4.08 -17.86
CA GLY A 9 4.52 3.03 -17.27
C GLY A 9 4.31 2.95 -15.77
N GLN A 10 5.39 2.94 -15.00
CA GLN A 10 5.33 2.76 -13.55
C GLN A 10 5.10 4.10 -12.82
N LEU A 11 3.98 4.20 -12.09
CA LEU A 11 3.72 5.32 -11.18
C LEU A 11 3.98 4.88 -9.74
N SER A 12 4.76 5.66 -8.99
CA SER A 12 5.12 5.33 -7.60
C SER A 12 4.92 6.51 -6.66
N GLY A 13 4.13 6.30 -5.61
CA GLY A 13 3.91 7.23 -4.50
C GLY A 13 4.61 6.77 -3.21
N ARG A 14 5.26 7.68 -2.51
CA ARG A 14 5.83 7.41 -1.17
C ARG A 14 4.76 7.63 -0.10
N LEU A 15 4.50 6.60 0.70
CA LEU A 15 3.51 6.68 1.79
C LEU A 15 4.13 7.13 3.11
N ASN A 16 5.39 6.75 3.38
CA ASN A 16 6.12 7.07 4.60
C ASN A 16 5.34 6.77 5.90
N ILE A 17 4.61 5.64 5.91
CA ILE A 17 3.83 5.18 7.07
C ILE A 17 4.71 4.24 7.89
N THR A 18 4.93 4.56 9.17
CA THR A 18 5.76 3.77 10.09
C THR A 18 5.06 3.41 11.39
N SER A 19 3.94 4.08 11.70
CA SER A 19 3.16 3.89 12.92
C SER A 19 1.65 3.89 12.66
N ARG A 20 0.87 3.46 13.66
CA ARG A 20 -0.61 3.56 13.60
C ARG A 20 -1.08 5.01 13.45
N TYR A 21 -0.40 5.95 14.11
CA TYR A 21 -0.69 7.38 13.97
C TYR A 21 -0.50 7.87 12.53
N ASP A 22 0.56 7.41 11.84
CA ASP A 22 0.78 7.76 10.43
C ASP A 22 -0.33 7.20 9.53
N VAL A 23 -0.86 6.02 9.85
CA VAL A 23 -2.01 5.43 9.15
C VAL A 23 -3.23 6.33 9.31
N ASP A 24 -3.54 6.76 10.55
CA ASP A 24 -4.69 7.61 10.83
C ASP A 24 -4.60 8.95 10.08
N LEU A 25 -3.42 9.59 10.11
CA LEU A 25 -3.17 10.82 9.34
C LEU A 25 -3.30 10.60 7.83
N PHE A 26 -2.89 9.44 7.33
CA PHE A 26 -3.00 9.12 5.91
C PHE A 26 -4.47 8.90 5.50
N LEU A 27 -5.26 8.22 6.34
CA LEU A 27 -6.69 8.01 6.11
C LEU A 27 -7.46 9.33 6.14
N ASP A 28 -7.15 10.21 7.09
CA ASP A 28 -7.75 11.55 7.17
C ASP A 28 -7.45 12.39 5.91
N LYS A 29 -6.20 12.33 5.40
CA LYS A 29 -5.85 12.97 4.13
C LYS A 29 -6.63 12.43 2.94
N ILE A 30 -6.87 11.12 2.88
CA ILE A 30 -7.68 10.52 1.80
C ILE A 30 -9.13 11.00 1.91
N GLN A 31 -9.70 11.04 3.11
CA GLN A 31 -11.09 11.46 3.31
C GLN A 31 -11.32 12.94 2.99
N ASN A 32 -10.34 13.78 3.28
CA ASN A 32 -10.42 15.23 3.08
C ASN A 32 -9.85 15.71 1.73
N SER A 33 -9.28 14.82 0.92
CA SER A 33 -8.78 15.15 -0.42
C SER A 33 -9.82 14.85 -1.49
N ALA A 34 -9.87 15.69 -2.51
CA ALA A 34 -10.58 15.39 -3.76
C ALA A 34 -9.80 14.38 -4.63
N ASP A 35 -8.53 14.13 -4.32
CA ASP A 35 -7.66 13.24 -5.07
C ASP A 35 -7.91 11.77 -4.71
N LEU A 36 -7.98 10.95 -5.74
CA LEU A 36 -8.19 9.51 -5.63
C LEU A 36 -6.85 8.77 -5.43
N PRO A 37 -6.77 7.75 -4.56
CA PRO A 37 -5.59 6.92 -4.43
C PRO A 37 -5.18 6.27 -5.75
N LEU A 38 -3.86 6.11 -5.96
CA LEU A 38 -3.31 5.48 -7.17
C LEU A 38 -3.82 4.06 -7.42
N SER A 39 -4.26 3.34 -6.39
CA SER A 39 -4.85 2.00 -6.51
C SER A 39 -6.09 1.95 -7.40
N ILE A 40 -6.79 3.07 -7.60
CA ILE A 40 -7.98 3.11 -8.44
C ILE A 40 -7.64 2.89 -9.92
N LEU A 41 -6.40 3.23 -10.34
CA LEU A 41 -5.95 3.06 -11.72
C LEU A 41 -5.78 1.60 -12.13
N THR A 42 -5.75 0.68 -11.16
CA THR A 42 -5.48 -0.75 -11.37
C THR A 42 -6.53 -1.65 -10.72
N GLU A 43 -7.75 -1.15 -10.56
CA GLU A 43 -8.87 -1.90 -9.95
C GLU A 43 -8.52 -2.49 -8.56
N GLY A 44 -7.64 -1.81 -7.83
CA GLY A 44 -7.17 -2.23 -6.52
C GLY A 44 -5.90 -3.09 -6.51
N VAL A 45 -5.37 -3.53 -7.66
CA VAL A 45 -4.14 -4.35 -7.74
C VAL A 45 -2.89 -3.48 -7.75
N HIS A 46 -2.05 -3.56 -6.74
CA HIS A 46 -0.87 -2.70 -6.64
C HIS A 46 0.22 -3.27 -5.74
N LEU A 47 1.41 -2.68 -5.82
CA LEU A 47 2.59 -3.12 -5.09
C LEU A 47 2.95 -2.17 -3.94
N HIS A 48 3.34 -2.76 -2.82
CA HIS A 48 3.93 -2.05 -1.69
C HIS A 48 5.33 -2.57 -1.37
N LYS A 49 6.25 -1.64 -1.13
CA LYS A 49 7.54 -1.94 -0.51
C LYS A 49 7.39 -1.78 1.00
N ILE A 50 7.46 -2.88 1.74
CA ILE A 50 7.31 -2.91 3.19
C ILE A 50 8.69 -3.15 3.81
N GLY A 51 9.11 -2.26 4.70
CA GLY A 51 10.27 -2.49 5.55
C GLY A 51 9.86 -3.24 6.81
N CYS A 52 10.62 -4.26 7.18
CA CYS A 52 10.44 -5.00 8.43
C CYS A 52 11.80 -5.18 9.11
N ARG A 53 11.77 -5.46 10.41
CA ARG A 53 12.99 -5.54 11.23
C ARG A 53 13.79 -6.82 10.97
N ASP A 54 13.09 -7.92 10.73
CA ASP A 54 13.66 -9.27 10.65
C ASP A 54 12.73 -10.20 9.85
N GLU A 55 13.27 -11.35 9.44
CA GLU A 55 12.56 -12.37 8.64
C GLU A 55 11.29 -12.90 9.33
N ASN A 56 11.32 -13.04 10.66
CA ASN A 56 10.15 -13.48 11.43
C ASN A 56 9.00 -12.47 11.31
N THR A 57 9.32 -11.18 11.34
CA THR A 57 8.36 -10.10 11.11
C THR A 57 7.83 -10.12 9.68
N TYR A 58 8.70 -10.39 8.69
CA TYR A 58 8.29 -10.53 7.30
C TYR A 58 7.26 -11.65 7.11
N GLU A 59 7.54 -12.85 7.64
CA GLU A 59 6.63 -13.99 7.54
C GLU A 59 5.30 -13.72 8.25
N LEU A 60 5.32 -13.07 9.43
CA LEU A 60 4.11 -12.66 10.13
C LEU A 60 3.26 -11.68 9.29
N ILE A 61 3.90 -10.69 8.66
CA ILE A 61 3.22 -9.73 7.77
C ILE A 61 2.57 -10.50 6.62
N LYS A 62 3.32 -11.36 5.93
CA LYS A 62 2.84 -12.14 4.78
C LYS A 62 1.63 -13.00 5.15
N GLN A 63 1.72 -13.79 6.22
CA GLN A 63 0.62 -14.63 6.72
C GLN A 63 -0.62 -13.79 7.07
N THR A 64 -0.43 -12.63 7.70
CA THR A 64 -1.54 -11.73 8.04
C THR A 64 -2.22 -11.19 6.78
N LEU A 65 -1.45 -10.78 5.76
CA LEU A 65 -1.99 -10.31 4.49
C LEU A 65 -2.74 -11.42 3.74
N GLU A 66 -2.21 -12.65 3.74
CA GLU A 66 -2.88 -13.83 3.16
C GLU A 66 -4.20 -14.13 3.87
N SER A 67 -4.21 -14.18 5.21
CA SER A 67 -5.43 -14.46 5.99
C SER A 67 -6.54 -13.42 5.78
N LYS A 68 -6.17 -12.20 5.42
CA LYS A 68 -7.10 -11.11 5.09
C LYS A 68 -7.53 -11.08 3.62
N ASN A 69 -7.05 -12.01 2.80
CA ASN A 69 -7.31 -12.08 1.35
C ASN A 69 -6.92 -10.80 0.58
N ILE A 70 -5.87 -10.12 1.03
CA ILE A 70 -5.34 -8.91 0.37
C ILE A 70 -3.95 -9.12 -0.22
N LEU A 71 -3.36 -10.31 -0.05
CA LEU A 71 -2.14 -10.71 -0.76
C LEU A 71 -2.50 -11.39 -2.08
N ILE A 72 -1.89 -10.89 -3.17
CA ILE A 72 -1.95 -11.51 -4.49
C ILE A 72 -0.77 -12.47 -4.63
N LYS A 73 -1.02 -13.66 -5.17
CA LYS A 73 -0.05 -14.74 -5.37
C LYS A 73 0.52 -14.74 -6.78
#